data_AF-A0A7R9DAC5-F1
#
_entry.id   AF-A0A7R9DAC5-F1
#
_cell.length_a   1.000
_cell.length_b   1.000
_cell.length_c   1.000
_cell.angle_alpha   90.00
_cell.angle_beta   90.00
_cell.angle_gamma   90.00
#
_symmetry.space_group_name_H-M   'P 1'
#
loop_
_entity.id
_entity.type
_entity.pdbx_description
1 polymer ?
#
loop_
_entity_poly.entity_id
_entity_poly.type
_entity_poly.pdbx_seq_one_letter_code
_entity_poly.pdbx_strand_id
1 'polypeptide(L)'
;MRERGVDDGHIIHINSIAGHSILNLPLHFYTASKHAVTVLTEGLRRELVALNSHIRVTSVNPGNVETEFVDAMGTMGETNSAAYYKENPFLASRDISDAVIYTLSTPPHVQIHDITIKPIGEKF
;
A
#
# COMPACT_ATOMS: atom_id res chain seq x y z
N MET A 1 5.15 3.27 -20.39
CA MET A 1 4.02 2.54 -21.01
C MET A 1 3.67 3.13 -22.37
N ARG A 2 3.32 4.43 -22.46
CA ARG A 2 2.99 5.11 -23.73
C ARG A 2 4.09 5.04 -24.80
N GLU A 3 5.35 5.27 -24.44
CA GLU A 3 6.50 5.13 -25.38
C GLU A 3 6.62 3.73 -25.99
N ARG A 4 6.04 2.70 -25.34
CA ARG A 4 6.02 1.31 -25.80
C ARG A 4 4.67 0.91 -26.42
N GLY A 5 3.75 1.87 -26.63
CA GLY A 5 2.41 1.61 -27.18
C GLY A 5 1.44 0.87 -26.25
N VAL A 6 1.72 0.82 -24.94
CA VAL A 6 0.84 0.18 -23.93
C VAL A 6 -0.12 1.21 -23.36
N ASP A 7 -1.43 0.96 -23.49
CA ASP A 7 -2.51 1.82 -22.96
C ASP A 7 -3.45 1.09 -21.99
N ASP A 8 -3.28 -0.21 -21.77
CA ASP A 8 -4.05 -1.05 -20.84
C ASP A 8 -3.20 -1.54 -19.64
N GLY A 9 -2.12 -0.81 -19.35
CA GLY A 9 -1.22 -1.13 -18.25
C GLY A 9 -1.86 -0.94 -16.87
N HIS A 10 -1.19 -1.45 -15.84
CA HIS A 10 -1.62 -1.27 -14.45
C HIS A 10 -0.44 -0.83 -13.60
N ILE A 11 -0.58 0.31 -12.93
CA ILE A 11 0.38 0.85 -11.96
C ILE A 11 -0.15 0.55 -10.57
N ILE A 12 0.63 -0.15 -9.75
CA ILE A 12 0.24 -0.50 -8.38
C ILE A 12 1.25 0.10 -7.42
N HIS A 13 0.78 0.98 -6.54
CA HIS A 13 1.59 1.54 -5.46
C HIS A 13 1.38 0.72 -4.18
N ILE A 14 2.48 0.25 -3.59
CA ILE A 14 2.46 -0.35 -2.24
C ILE A 14 2.52 0.79 -1.22
N ASN A 15 1.34 1.17 -0.74
CA ASN A 15 1.13 2.20 0.26
C ASN A 15 1.14 1.60 1.68
N SER A 16 0.26 2.03 2.57
CA SER A 16 0.10 1.58 3.96
C SER A 16 -1.18 2.17 4.54
N ILE A 17 -1.75 1.57 5.59
CA ILE A 17 -2.74 2.25 6.44
C ILE A 17 -2.22 3.60 6.97
N ALA A 18 -0.90 3.75 7.12
CA ALA A 18 -0.25 5.01 7.49
C ALA A 18 -0.39 6.12 6.42
N GLY A 19 -0.86 5.79 5.23
CA GLY A 19 -1.21 6.76 4.19
C GLY A 19 -2.61 7.38 4.36
N HIS A 20 -3.38 6.88 5.33
CA HIS A 20 -4.78 7.25 5.57
C HIS A 20 -5.07 7.62 7.03
N SER A 21 -4.16 7.27 7.94
CA SER A 21 -4.24 7.62 9.36
C SER A 21 -2.85 7.79 9.97
N ILE A 22 -2.76 8.51 11.07
CA ILE A 22 -1.51 8.65 11.84
C ILE A 22 -1.34 7.42 12.72
N LEU A 23 -0.20 6.74 12.61
CA LEU A 23 0.12 5.59 13.46
C LEU A 23 0.47 6.05 14.88
N ASN A 24 0.06 5.26 15.88
CA ASN A 24 0.47 5.44 17.27
C ASN A 24 1.88 4.88 17.54
N LEU A 25 2.82 5.23 16.66
CA LEU A 25 4.24 4.87 16.69
C LEU A 25 5.06 6.12 16.30
N PRO A 26 6.35 6.21 16.66
CA PRO A 26 7.21 7.35 16.29
C PRO A 26 7.60 7.36 14.79
N LEU A 27 6.65 7.06 13.91
CA LEU A 27 6.78 6.89 12.46
C LEU A 27 6.18 8.07 11.67
N HIS A 28 6.28 9.30 12.19
CA HIS A 28 5.60 10.46 11.59
C HIS A 28 6.09 10.77 10.16
N PHE A 29 7.39 10.64 9.90
CA PHE A 29 7.95 10.82 8.55
C PHE A 29 7.50 9.73 7.58
N TYR A 30 7.49 8.48 8.03
CA TYR A 30 6.93 7.36 7.26
C TYR A 30 5.45 7.61 6.93
N THR A 31 4.64 7.99 7.93
CA THR A 31 3.23 8.34 7.78
C THR A 31 3.04 9.46 6.75
N ALA A 32 3.83 10.53 6.83
CA ALA A 32 3.80 11.63 5.86
C ALA A 32 4.14 11.16 4.44
N SER A 33 5.16 10.30 4.29
CA SER A 33 5.52 9.73 2.98
C SER A 33 4.40 8.89 2.39
N LYS A 34 3.68 8.13 3.21
CA LYS A 34 2.55 7.30 2.77
C LYS A 34 1.31 8.13 2.44
N HIS A 35 1.08 9.25 3.14
CA HIS A 35 0.07 10.23 2.72
C HIS A 35 0.41 10.85 1.37
N ALA A 36 1.69 11.14 1.10
CA ALA A 36 2.12 11.60 -0.22
C ALA A 36 1.83 10.55 -1.30
N VAL A 37 2.08 9.25 -1.02
CA VAL A 37 1.71 8.16 -1.94
C VAL A 37 0.20 8.14 -2.21
N THR A 38 -0.64 8.34 -1.19
CA THR A 38 -2.11 8.44 -1.37
C THR A 38 -2.46 9.54 -2.38
N VAL A 39 -1.91 10.75 -2.19
CA VAL A 39 -2.17 11.89 -3.08
C VAL A 39 -1.62 11.64 -4.49
N LEU A 40 -0.41 11.11 -4.61
CA LEU A 40 0.22 10.80 -5.91
C LEU A 40 -0.56 9.73 -6.69
N THR A 41 -1.10 8.73 -6.00
CA THR A 41 -1.90 7.66 -6.62
C THR A 41 -3.17 8.24 -7.24
N GLU A 42 -3.92 9.03 -6.47
CA GLU A 42 -5.16 9.64 -6.95
C GLU A 42 -4.91 10.73 -8.01
N GLY A 43 -3.84 11.51 -7.86
CA GLY A 43 -3.41 12.50 -8.85
C GLY A 43 -3.13 11.86 -10.21
N LEU A 44 -2.27 10.83 -10.22
CA LEU A 44 -1.91 10.10 -11.45
C LEU A 44 -3.15 9.47 -12.11
N ARG A 45 -4.04 8.87 -11.31
CA ARG A 45 -5.28 8.29 -11.82
C ARG A 45 -6.15 9.34 -12.52
N ARG A 46 -6.29 10.54 -11.94
CA ARG A 46 -7.05 11.65 -12.56
C ARG A 46 -6.40 12.16 -13.84
N GLU A 47 -5.08 12.28 -13.85
CA GLU A 47 -4.32 12.66 -15.05
C GLU A 47 -4.55 11.66 -16.19
N LEU A 48 -4.53 10.35 -15.91
CA LEU A 48 -4.79 9.30 -16.91
C LEU A 48 -6.23 9.34 -17.45
N VAL A 49 -7.22 9.61 -16.58
CA VAL A 49 -8.61 9.83 -17.00
C VAL A 49 -8.72 11.04 -17.92
N ALA A 50 -8.08 12.16 -17.57
CA ALA A 50 -8.09 13.37 -18.40
C ALA A 50 -7.43 13.15 -19.78
N LEU A 51 -6.51 12.18 -19.88
CA LEU A 51 -5.87 11.76 -21.12
C LEU A 51 -6.66 10.71 -21.91
N ASN A 52 -7.85 10.29 -21.44
CA ASN A 52 -8.62 9.16 -21.99
C ASN A 52 -7.79 7.87 -22.11
N SER A 53 -6.87 7.64 -21.17
CA SER A 53 -6.05 6.43 -21.13
C SER A 53 -6.82 5.29 -20.43
N HIS A 54 -6.55 4.05 -20.85
CA HIS A 54 -7.08 2.85 -20.18
C HIS A 54 -6.11 2.28 -19.12
N ILE A 55 -5.02 3.00 -18.82
CA ILE A 55 -4.07 2.60 -17.79
C ILE A 55 -4.73 2.74 -16.41
N ARG A 56 -4.71 1.67 -15.64
CA ARG A 56 -5.27 1.63 -14.27
C ARG A 56 -4.23 1.99 -13.23
N VAL A 57 -4.67 2.58 -12.13
CA VAL A 57 -3.83 2.88 -10.96
C VAL A 57 -4.52 2.40 -9.69
N THR A 58 -3.79 1.64 -8.86
CA THR A 58 -4.29 1.10 -7.59
C THR A 58 -3.32 1.37 -6.44
N SER A 59 -3.86 1.73 -5.27
CA SER A 59 -3.12 1.74 -4.00
C SER A 59 -3.39 0.46 -3.21
N VAL A 60 -2.37 -0.29 -2.84
CA VAL A 60 -2.49 -1.38 -1.86
C VAL A 60 -2.04 -0.83 -0.51
N ASN A 61 -2.91 -0.89 0.50
CA ASN A 61 -2.69 -0.28 1.82
C ASN A 61 -2.62 -1.36 2.93
N PRO A 62 -1.48 -2.03 3.12
CA PRO A 62 -1.33 -2.99 4.21
C PRO A 62 -1.32 -2.33 5.60
N GLY A 63 -1.86 -3.03 6.59
CA GLY A 63 -1.51 -2.89 8.00
C GLY A 63 -0.19 -3.59 8.32
N ASN A 64 -0.08 -4.18 9.51
CA ASN A 64 1.11 -4.96 9.90
C ASN A 64 1.34 -6.17 8.99
N VAL A 65 2.53 -6.25 8.40
CA VAL A 65 2.99 -7.39 7.59
C VAL A 65 4.31 -7.91 8.16
N GLU A 66 4.41 -9.22 8.36
CA GLU A 66 5.59 -9.89 8.86
C GLU A 66 6.71 -9.85 7.81
N THR A 67 7.57 -8.85 7.95
CA THR A 67 8.71 -8.53 7.06
C THR A 67 9.81 -7.88 7.88
N GLU A 68 10.98 -7.73 7.29
CA GLU A 68 12.14 -7.06 7.88
C GLU A 68 11.90 -5.57 8.22
N PHE A 69 10.76 -4.99 7.81
CA PHE A 69 10.38 -3.63 8.17
C PHE A 69 10.31 -3.42 9.69
N VAL A 70 9.79 -4.41 10.44
CA VAL A 70 9.69 -4.31 11.91
C VAL A 70 11.06 -4.33 12.57
N ASP A 71 11.99 -5.10 12.02
CA ASP A 71 13.38 -5.13 12.50
C ASP A 71 14.08 -3.80 12.21
N ALA A 72 13.84 -3.21 11.03
CA ALA A 72 14.35 -1.88 10.69
C ALA A 72 13.86 -0.80 11.69
N MET A 73 12.57 -0.79 12.03
CA MET A 73 12.03 0.10 13.07
C MET A 73 12.76 -0.08 14.42
N GLY A 74 13.07 -1.34 14.79
CA GLY A 74 13.83 -1.64 16.00
C GLY A 74 15.24 -1.08 15.99
N THR A 75 15.95 -1.24 14.87
CA THR A 75 17.32 -0.70 14.70
C THR A 75 17.36 0.83 14.75
N MET A 76 16.27 1.50 14.35
CA MET A 76 16.12 2.95 14.43
C MET A 76 15.70 3.44 15.83
N GLY A 77 15.46 2.52 16.77
CA GLY A 77 15.00 2.83 18.12
C GLY A 77 13.54 3.26 18.20
N GLU A 78 12.75 2.99 17.16
CA GLU A 78 11.34 3.38 17.07
C GLU A 78 10.41 2.39 17.79
N THR A 79 10.88 1.15 18.01
CA THR A 79 10.14 0.10 18.74
C THR A 79 11.11 -0.97 19.28
N ASN A 80 10.61 -1.88 20.11
CA ASN A 80 11.28 -3.15 20.39
C ASN A 80 10.68 -4.22 19.47
N SER A 81 11.41 -4.60 18.41
CA SER A 81 10.90 -5.53 17.38
C SER A 81 10.42 -6.85 17.95
N ALA A 82 11.14 -7.46 18.90
CA ALA A 82 10.76 -8.73 19.51
C ALA A 82 9.45 -8.63 20.31
N ALA A 83 9.25 -7.53 21.04
CA ALA A 83 7.98 -7.27 21.72
C ALA A 83 6.86 -6.98 20.71
N TYR A 84 7.15 -6.19 19.68
CA TYR A 84 6.18 -5.79 18.65
C TYR A 84 5.61 -7.00 17.90
N TYR A 85 6.46 -7.95 17.49
CA TYR A 85 6.04 -9.21 16.87
C TYR A 85 5.15 -10.07 17.79
N LYS A 86 5.41 -10.04 19.10
CA LYS A 86 4.65 -10.84 20.08
C LYS A 86 3.29 -10.22 20.43
N GLU A 87 3.20 -8.88 20.41
CA GLU A 87 2.03 -8.14 20.90
C GLU A 87 1.01 -7.82 19.82
N ASN A 88 1.38 -7.91 18.53
CA ASN A 88 0.53 -7.54 17.41
C ASN A 88 0.28 -8.72 16.47
N PRO A 89 -0.90 -8.80 15.84
CA PRO A 89 -1.12 -9.72 14.73
C PRO A 89 -0.45 -9.19 13.45
N PHE A 90 -0.12 -10.10 12.53
CA PHE A 90 0.54 -9.79 11.26
C PHE A 90 -0.11 -10.52 10.10
N LEU A 91 -0.08 -9.87 8.93
CA LEU A 91 -0.27 -10.51 7.64
C LEU A 91 1.03 -11.18 7.22
N ALA A 92 0.94 -12.23 6.42
CA ALA A 92 2.08 -12.73 5.66
C ALA A 92 2.27 -11.89 4.39
N SER A 93 3.51 -11.79 3.88
CA SER A 93 3.78 -11.15 2.58
C SER A 93 2.95 -11.74 1.44
N ARG A 94 2.57 -13.03 1.56
CA ARG A 94 1.70 -13.71 0.61
C ARG A 94 0.31 -13.06 0.52
N ASP A 95 -0.25 -12.60 1.64
CA ASP A 95 -1.57 -11.97 1.66
C ASP A 95 -1.58 -10.68 0.82
N ILE A 96 -0.45 -9.95 0.82
CA ILE A 96 -0.28 -8.74 -0.01
C ILE A 96 -0.07 -9.11 -1.48
N SER A 97 0.68 -10.18 -1.78
CA SER A 97 0.81 -10.65 -3.15
C SER A 97 -0.52 -11.14 -3.73
N ASP A 98 -1.34 -11.83 -2.93
CA ASP A 98 -2.66 -12.31 -3.35
C ASP A 98 -3.62 -11.14 -3.62
N ALA A 99 -3.52 -10.07 -2.84
CA ALA A 99 -4.24 -8.82 -3.11
C ALA A 99 -3.81 -8.14 -4.41
N VAL A 100 -2.51 -8.10 -4.69
CA VAL A 100 -2.00 -7.60 -5.97
C VAL A 100 -2.53 -8.44 -7.12
N ILE A 101 -2.48 -9.78 -7.02
CA ILE A 101 -3.05 -10.68 -8.03
C ILE A 101 -4.55 -10.45 -8.21
N TYR A 102 -5.31 -10.27 -7.13
CA TYR A 102 -6.73 -9.92 -7.20
C TYR A 102 -6.94 -8.64 -8.01
N THR A 103 -6.21 -7.56 -7.70
CA THR A 103 -6.36 -6.27 -8.41
C THR A 103 -6.05 -6.40 -9.90
N LEU A 104 -5.01 -7.16 -10.26
CA LEU A 104 -4.62 -7.43 -11.64
C LEU A 104 -5.67 -8.28 -12.37
N SER A 105 -6.29 -9.24 -11.68
CA SER A 105 -7.26 -10.18 -12.26
C SER A 105 -8.62 -9.56 -12.62
N THR A 106 -8.89 -8.34 -12.14
CA THR A 106 -10.14 -7.65 -12.45
C THR A 106 -10.24 -7.33 -13.95
N PRO A 107 -11.42 -7.40 -14.57
CA PRO A 107 -11.61 -7.09 -15.99
C PRO A 107 -11.08 -5.69 -16.37
N PRO A 108 -10.71 -5.44 -17.65
CA PRO A 108 -10.10 -4.16 -18.05
C PRO A 108 -10.95 -2.90 -17.77
N HIS A 109 -12.28 -3.04 -17.72
CA HIS A 109 -13.19 -1.93 -17.41
C HIS A 109 -13.37 -1.69 -15.90
N VAL A 110 -12.78 -2.52 -15.04
CA VAL A 110 -12.84 -2.40 -13.58
C VAL A 110 -11.54 -1.80 -13.08
N GLN A 111 -11.66 -0.75 -12.27
CA GLN A 111 -10.53 -0.13 -11.58
C GLN A 111 -10.75 -0.19 -10.08
N ILE A 112 -9.87 -0.94 -9.40
CA ILE A 112 -9.75 -0.88 -7.94
C ILE A 112 -8.92 0.37 -7.61
N HIS A 113 -9.52 1.37 -6.96
CA HIS A 113 -8.79 2.58 -6.56
C HIS A 113 -7.83 2.27 -5.42
N ASP A 114 -8.34 1.60 -4.39
CA ASP A 114 -7.57 1.17 -3.24
C ASP A 114 -8.03 -0.20 -2.72
N ILE A 115 -7.12 -0.87 -2.01
CA ILE A 115 -7.42 -2.07 -1.23
C ILE A 115 -6.67 -1.99 0.10
N THR A 116 -7.41 -1.92 1.19
CA THR A 116 -6.85 -1.89 2.55
C THR A 116 -7.01 -3.24 3.20
N ILE A 117 -5.91 -3.79 3.71
CA ILE A 117 -5.86 -5.16 4.25
C ILE A 117 -5.11 -5.12 5.57
N LYS A 118 -5.72 -5.69 6.59
CA LYS A 118 -5.22 -5.66 7.97
C LYS A 118 -5.30 -7.07 8.57
N PRO A 119 -4.37 -7.45 9.45
CA PRO A 119 -4.55 -8.62 10.29
C PRO A 119 -5.81 -8.46 11.16
N ILE A 120 -6.49 -9.56 11.41
CA ILE A 120 -7.60 -9.58 12.36
C ILE A 120 -7.05 -9.26 13.75
N GLY A 121 -7.66 -8.28 14.43
CA GLY A 121 -7.26 -7.85 15.77
C GLY A 121 -6.22 -6.73 15.81
N GLU A 122 -5.75 -6.22 14.66
CA GLU A 122 -4.92 -5.01 14.61
C GLU A 122 -5.74 -3.80 15.10
N LYS A 123 -5.24 -3.12 16.14
CA LYS A 123 -5.99 -2.08 16.87
C LYS A 123 -6.07 -0.72 16.17
N PHE A 124 -5.16 -0.44 15.24
CA PHE A 124 -5.05 0.85 14.53
C PHE A 124 -4.86 0.61 13.06
#